data_AF-A0A952YY02-F1
#
_entry.id   AF-A0A952YY02-F1
#
_cell.length_a   1.000
_cell.length_b   1.000
_cell.length_c   1.000
_cell.angle_alpha   90.00
_cell.angle_beta   90.00
_cell.angle_gamma   90.00
#
_symmetry.space_group_name_H-M   'P 1'
#
loop_
_entity.id
_entity.type
_entity.pdbx_description
1 polymer ?
#
loop_
_entity_poly.entity_id
_entity_poly.type
_entity_poly.pdbx_seq_one_letter_code
_entity_poly.pdbx_strand_id
1 'polypeptide(L)'
;MIRTFFQKKKRLPLFLVPRVRKRHVLPIYKDHETQWKLFAEGALRNQVFHDEVMHRGNKCLACDQLLTTGKTKYPHIEKHHHCYLRLCAGNILPDDSSDIYREVRNAEFPHVPDCRQCKVNNPEYFEGCIKKIFPVHGKCHGHIHEVERYRFDKLAEKLQRDFAYPGSGTNECV
;
A
#
# COMPACT_ATOMS: atom_id res chain seq x y z
N MET A 1 -17.01 -21.57 -13.78
CA MET A 1 -17.68 -20.53 -14.59
C MET A 1 -16.84 -19.24 -14.56
N ILE A 2 -15.71 -19.19 -15.27
CA ILE A 2 -14.71 -18.09 -15.22
C ILE A 2 -14.48 -17.59 -16.66
N ARG A 3 -15.48 -16.93 -17.27
CA ARG A 3 -15.37 -16.47 -18.66
C ARG A 3 -15.73 -15.02 -18.92
N THR A 4 -15.86 -14.17 -17.89
CA THR A 4 -16.26 -12.77 -18.11
C THR A 4 -15.40 -11.70 -17.41
N PHE A 5 -14.41 -12.05 -16.59
CA PHE A 5 -13.69 -11.04 -15.80
C PHE A 5 -12.71 -10.15 -16.58
N PHE A 6 -12.27 -10.57 -17.76
CA PHE A 6 -11.36 -9.80 -18.62
C PHE A 6 -12.08 -9.18 -19.84
N GLN A 7 -13.35 -8.80 -19.71
CA GLN A 7 -13.98 -7.90 -20.70
C GLN A 7 -13.30 -6.53 -20.64
N LYS A 8 -12.33 -6.26 -21.53
CA LYS A 8 -11.80 -4.94 -21.98
C LYS A 8 -11.77 -3.78 -20.94
N LYS A 9 -11.70 -4.04 -19.64
CA LYS A 9 -11.56 -3.03 -18.59
C LYS A 9 -10.12 -2.55 -18.60
N LYS A 10 -9.93 -1.22 -18.62
CA LYS A 10 -8.63 -0.53 -18.62
C LYS A 10 -7.60 -1.34 -17.83
N ARG A 11 -6.55 -1.83 -18.51
CA ARG A 11 -5.48 -2.62 -17.88
C ARG A 11 -4.94 -1.83 -16.68
N LEU A 12 -5.04 -2.41 -15.48
CA LEU A 12 -4.46 -1.82 -14.28
C LEU A 12 -2.92 -1.82 -14.43
N PRO A 13 -2.24 -0.67 -14.27
CA PRO A 13 -0.79 -0.64 -14.29
C PRO A 13 -0.20 -1.54 -13.21
N LEU A 14 0.67 -2.47 -13.61
CA LEU A 14 1.16 -3.51 -12.69
C LEU A 14 1.99 -2.98 -11.52
N PHE A 15 2.57 -1.79 -11.67
CA PHE A 15 3.32 -1.13 -10.59
C PHE A 15 2.42 -0.67 -9.44
N LEU A 16 1.11 -0.57 -9.65
CA LEU A 16 0.15 -0.27 -8.58
C LEU A 16 -0.16 -1.50 -7.73
N VAL A 17 0.06 -2.71 -8.25
CA VAL A 17 -0.21 -3.93 -7.49
C VAL A 17 0.99 -4.22 -6.58
N PRO A 18 0.83 -4.23 -5.25
CA PRO A 18 1.94 -4.49 -4.35
C PRO A 18 2.55 -5.86 -4.62
N ARG A 19 3.89 -5.93 -4.58
CA ARG A 19 4.62 -7.20 -4.73
C ARG A 19 4.65 -8.02 -3.45
N VAL A 20 4.33 -7.40 -2.31
CA VAL A 20 4.26 -8.03 -0.99
C VAL A 20 3.01 -7.51 -0.29
N ARG A 21 2.17 -8.42 0.22
CA ARG A 21 0.98 -8.05 1.00
C ARG A 21 1.41 -7.52 2.37
N LYS A 22 0.70 -6.50 2.89
CA LYS A 22 0.93 -5.90 4.23
C LYS A 22 1.19 -6.96 5.32
N ARG A 23 0.31 -7.96 5.41
CA ARG A 23 0.38 -9.05 6.41
C ARG A 23 1.64 -9.92 6.33
N HIS A 24 2.31 -9.98 5.17
CA HIS A 24 3.55 -10.73 5.00
C HIS A 24 4.78 -9.89 5.36
N VAL A 25 4.66 -8.56 5.43
CA VAL A 25 5.77 -7.68 5.81
C VAL A 25 5.91 -7.57 7.32
N LEU A 26 4.80 -7.58 8.07
CA LEU A 26 4.84 -7.48 9.52
C LEU A 26 5.83 -8.46 10.18
N PRO A 27 5.87 -9.77 9.82
CA PRO A 27 6.86 -10.69 10.38
C PRO A 27 8.33 -10.35 10.06
N ILE A 28 8.59 -9.68 8.92
CA ILE A 28 9.94 -9.27 8.50
C ILE A 28 10.46 -8.16 9.42
N TYR A 29 9.59 -7.26 9.85
CA TYR A 29 9.92 -6.12 10.72
C TYR A 29 9.41 -6.31 12.16
N LYS A 30 9.35 -7.54 12.66
CA LYS A 30 8.91 -7.82 14.04
C LYS A 30 9.66 -6.99 15.09
N ASP A 31 10.97 -6.80 14.90
CA ASP A 31 11.84 -6.06 15.83
C ASP A 31 11.79 -4.53 15.59
N HIS A 32 11.03 -4.10 14.58
CA HIS A 32 10.83 -2.70 14.18
C HIS A 32 9.35 -2.41 13.91
N GLU A 33 8.44 -3.07 14.63
CA GLU A 33 7.01 -3.05 14.36
C GLU A 33 6.44 -1.63 14.42
N THR A 34 6.84 -0.85 15.43
CA THR A 34 6.42 0.54 15.59
C THR A 34 6.81 1.38 14.38
N GLN A 35 8.08 1.34 13.96
CA GLN A 35 8.56 2.08 12.80
C GLN A 35 7.86 1.65 11.52
N TRP A 36 7.59 0.36 11.37
CA TRP A 36 6.85 -0.17 10.23
C TRP A 36 5.39 0.31 10.24
N LYS A 37 4.67 0.21 11.35
CA LYS A 37 3.28 0.66 11.49
C LYS A 37 3.14 2.18 11.33
N LEU A 38 4.14 2.95 11.80
CA LEU A 38 4.21 4.38 11.54
C LEU A 38 4.25 4.68 10.03
N PHE A 39 4.96 3.88 9.22
CA PHE A 39 4.93 4.07 7.77
C PHE A 39 3.65 3.52 7.13
N ALA A 40 3.26 2.29 7.47
CA ALA A 40 2.18 1.55 6.82
C ALA A 40 0.76 2.03 7.18
N GLU A 41 0.62 2.76 8.29
CA GLU A 41 -0.67 3.20 8.84
C GLU A 41 -0.61 4.64 9.34
N GLY A 42 0.36 4.96 10.20
CA GLY A 42 0.46 6.26 10.87
C GLY A 42 0.65 7.44 9.90
N ALA A 43 1.61 7.33 8.98
CA ALA A 43 1.97 8.40 8.03
C ALA A 43 0.81 8.74 7.10
N LEU A 44 -0.06 7.77 6.81
CA LEU A 44 -1.27 8.03 6.05
C LEU A 44 -2.16 9.03 6.77
N ARG A 45 -2.13 9.11 8.10
CA ARG A 45 -2.90 10.01 8.97
C ARG A 45 -2.21 11.34 9.29
N ASN A 46 -1.02 11.60 8.74
CA ASN A 46 -0.37 12.90 8.84
C ASN A 46 -0.84 13.87 7.72
N GLN A 47 -1.14 15.13 8.06
CA GLN A 47 -1.61 16.19 7.16
C GLN A 47 -0.55 16.58 6.12
N VAL A 48 0.69 16.83 6.54
CA VAL A 48 1.80 17.16 5.62
C VAL A 48 2.03 16.03 4.63
N PHE A 49 2.02 14.79 5.11
CA PHE A 49 2.14 13.62 4.23
C PHE A 49 0.98 13.50 3.25
N HIS A 50 -0.26 13.73 3.73
CA HIS A 50 -1.45 13.73 2.90
C HIS A 50 -1.35 14.74 1.76
N ASP A 51 -1.03 15.99 2.10
CA ASP A 51 -0.96 17.09 1.15
C ASP A 51 0.09 16.79 0.08
N GLU A 52 1.29 16.37 0.47
CA GLU A 52 2.36 16.05 -0.47
C GLU A 52 2.00 14.91 -1.43
N VAL A 53 1.25 13.90 -0.96
CA VAL A 53 0.73 12.84 -1.84
C VAL A 53 -0.31 13.38 -2.82
N MET A 54 -1.19 14.29 -2.39
CA MET A 54 -2.24 14.86 -3.24
C MET A 54 -1.72 15.90 -4.24
N HIS A 55 -0.68 16.67 -3.89
CA HIS A 55 -0.09 17.68 -4.78
C HIS A 55 0.65 17.08 -5.99
N ARG A 56 1.00 15.79 -5.95
CA ARG A 56 1.74 15.11 -7.03
C ARG A 56 0.93 14.90 -8.31
N GLY A 57 -0.38 15.10 -8.29
CA GLY A 57 -1.19 15.04 -9.49
C GLY A 57 -2.68 14.94 -9.21
N ASN A 58 -3.49 15.39 -10.17
CA ASN A 58 -4.94 15.44 -10.05
C ASN A 58 -5.64 14.23 -10.70
N LYS A 59 -4.91 13.20 -11.14
CA LYS A 59 -5.45 12.01 -11.80
C LYS A 59 -5.20 10.74 -11.00
N CYS A 60 -6.19 9.86 -11.00
CA CYS A 60 -6.09 8.52 -10.45
C CYS A 60 -5.23 7.64 -11.36
N LEU A 61 -4.09 7.16 -10.88
CA LEU A 61 -3.17 6.34 -11.68
C LEU A 61 -3.76 5.00 -12.15
N ALA A 62 -4.83 4.52 -11.52
CA ALA A 62 -5.46 3.27 -11.89
C ALA A 62 -6.43 3.40 -13.08
N CYS A 63 -7.11 4.54 -13.22
CA CYS A 63 -8.17 4.73 -14.23
C CYS A 63 -7.96 5.94 -15.15
N ASP A 64 -6.94 6.76 -14.88
CA ASP A 64 -6.59 8.01 -15.56
C ASP A 64 -7.68 9.11 -15.51
N GLN A 65 -8.70 8.94 -14.66
CA GLN A 65 -9.73 9.97 -14.42
C GLN A 65 -9.28 10.93 -13.32
N LEU A 66 -9.80 12.16 -13.35
CA LEU A 66 -9.55 13.15 -12.29
C LEU A 66 -9.95 12.61 -10.92
N LEU A 67 -9.10 12.84 -9.91
CA LEU A 67 -9.37 12.53 -8.51
C LEU A 67 -10.56 13.36 -8.02
N THR A 68 -10.65 14.62 -8.43
CA THR A 68 -11.81 15.48 -8.17
C THR A 68 -12.63 15.64 -9.44
N THR A 69 -13.68 14.84 -9.63
CA THR A 69 -14.67 15.08 -10.67
C THR A 69 -15.73 16.04 -10.13
N GLY A 70 -15.79 17.26 -10.67
CA GLY A 70 -16.71 18.33 -10.21
C GLY A 70 -18.22 18.03 -10.30
N LYS A 71 -18.62 16.79 -10.64
CA LYS A 71 -20.01 16.34 -10.69
C LYS A 71 -20.44 15.44 -9.52
N THR A 72 -19.50 15.03 -8.66
CA THR A 72 -19.81 14.29 -7.43
C THR A 72 -19.19 15.03 -6.25
N LYS A 73 -19.99 15.22 -5.20
CA LYS A 73 -19.56 15.71 -3.88
C LYS A 73 -18.54 14.71 -3.31
N TYR A 74 -17.26 14.88 -3.65
CA TYR A 74 -16.09 14.12 -3.20
C TYR A 74 -16.11 12.59 -3.47
N PRO A 75 -15.59 12.11 -4.62
CA PRO A 75 -15.32 10.67 -4.73
C PRO A 75 -14.29 10.28 -3.66
N HIS A 76 -14.58 9.25 -2.87
CA HIS A 76 -13.66 8.75 -1.84
C HIS A 76 -12.27 8.48 -2.43
N ILE A 77 -11.24 9.17 -1.95
CA ILE A 77 -9.85 9.00 -2.38
C ILE A 77 -9.08 8.22 -1.33
N GLU A 78 -8.45 7.15 -1.77
CA GLU A 78 -7.60 6.28 -0.96
C GLU A 78 -6.13 6.58 -1.24
N LYS A 79 -5.30 6.49 -0.20
CA LYS A 79 -3.85 6.56 -0.29
C LYS A 79 -3.30 5.13 -0.37
N HIS A 80 -3.09 4.65 -1.59
CA HIS A 80 -2.68 3.27 -1.87
C HIS A 80 -1.16 3.08 -1.71
N HIS A 81 -0.75 2.14 -0.87
CA HIS A 81 0.65 1.69 -0.79
C HIS A 81 0.97 0.77 -1.97
N HIS A 82 1.98 1.11 -2.77
CA HIS A 82 2.56 0.13 -3.71
C HIS A 82 3.66 -0.73 -3.08
N CYS A 83 4.19 -0.30 -1.94
CA CYS A 83 5.26 -0.98 -1.20
C CYS A 83 5.06 -0.79 0.31
N TYR A 84 5.19 -1.90 1.05
CA TYR A 84 5.17 -1.93 2.51
C TYR A 84 6.57 -2.13 3.13
N LEU A 85 7.61 -2.32 2.31
CA LEU A 85 8.99 -2.58 2.74
C LEU A 85 9.73 -1.27 3.06
N ARG A 86 9.31 -0.61 4.14
CA ARG A 86 9.92 0.64 4.62
C ARG A 86 9.65 0.86 6.11
N LEU A 87 10.61 1.46 6.82
CA LEU A 87 10.53 1.78 8.25
C LEU A 87 10.49 3.30 8.46
N CYS A 88 9.50 3.83 9.17
CA CYS A 88 9.47 5.25 9.48
C CYS A 88 10.64 5.67 10.39
N ALA A 89 11.28 6.80 10.06
CA ALA A 89 12.32 7.44 10.87
C ALA A 89 11.84 8.70 11.60
N GLY A 90 10.57 9.08 11.42
CA GLY A 90 9.97 10.23 12.08
C GLY A 90 9.59 9.92 13.53
N ASN A 91 9.74 10.92 14.39
CA ASN A 91 9.27 10.89 15.78
C ASN A 91 7.74 10.76 15.83
N ILE A 92 7.20 10.22 16.92
CA ILE A 92 5.75 10.16 17.12
C ILE A 92 5.25 11.56 17.50
N LEU A 93 4.18 12.02 16.87
CA LEU A 93 3.51 13.26 17.21
C LEU A 93 2.76 13.13 18.55
N PRO A 94 2.64 14.23 19.32
CA PRO A 94 1.64 14.35 20.37
C PRO A 94 0.23 14.12 19.82
N ASP A 95 -0.66 13.52 20.62
CA ASP A 95 -2.02 13.15 20.20
C ASP A 95 -2.91 14.35 19.86
N ASP A 96 -2.58 15.54 20.36
CA ASP A 96 -3.26 16.82 20.10
C ASP A 96 -2.64 17.62 18.94
N SER A 97 -1.67 17.04 18.23
CA SER A 97 -0.97 17.74 17.15
C SER A 97 -1.91 18.10 16.00
N SER A 98 -1.84 19.36 15.57
CA SER A 98 -2.54 19.86 14.37
C SER A 98 -2.14 19.16 13.06
N ASP A 99 -1.03 18.41 13.05
CA ASP A 99 -0.58 17.65 11.88
C ASP A 99 -1.30 16.28 11.75
N ILE A 100 -2.20 15.93 12.67
CA ILE A 100 -3.05 14.72 12.57
C ILE A 100 -4.31 15.07 11.75
N TYR A 101 -4.39 14.58 10.51
CA TYR A 101 -5.47 14.97 9.58
C TYR A 101 -6.82 14.30 9.90
N ARG A 102 -6.78 13.11 10.52
CA ARG A 102 -7.97 12.37 10.92
C ARG A 102 -7.70 11.47 12.11
N GLU A 103 -8.79 11.15 12.81
CA GLU A 103 -8.80 10.16 13.86
C GLU A 103 -8.45 8.75 13.36
N VAL A 104 -7.94 7.95 14.29
CA VAL A 104 -7.71 6.51 14.13
C VAL A 104 -9.05 5.79 13.95
N ARG A 105 -9.11 4.77 13.08
CA ARG A 105 -10.31 3.93 12.89
C ARG A 105 -9.99 2.47 13.17
N ASN A 106 -10.96 1.69 13.69
CA ASN A 106 -10.99 0.23 13.69
C ASN A 106 -9.62 -0.50 13.71
N ALA A 107 -9.02 -0.67 14.89
CA ALA A 107 -7.76 -1.41 15.07
C ALA A 107 -6.56 -0.90 14.23
N GLU A 108 -6.64 0.29 13.63
CA GLU A 108 -5.47 1.00 13.09
C GLU A 108 -4.49 1.34 14.22
N PHE A 109 -3.21 1.39 13.88
CA PHE A 109 -2.16 1.84 14.77
C PHE A 109 -2.39 3.29 15.22
N PRO A 110 -2.38 3.59 16.54
CA PRO A 110 -2.84 4.88 17.07
C PRO A 110 -1.90 6.04 16.81
N HIS A 111 -0.60 5.79 16.62
CA HIS A 111 0.39 6.86 16.51
C HIS A 111 0.60 7.35 15.07
N VAL A 112 0.92 8.64 14.95
CA VAL A 112 1.22 9.33 13.69
C VAL A 112 2.65 9.87 13.76
N PRO A 113 3.47 9.73 12.71
CA PRO A 113 4.81 10.29 12.70
C PRO A 113 4.82 11.78 12.36
N ASP A 114 5.83 12.49 12.84
CA ASP A 114 6.13 13.89 12.52
C ASP A 114 6.76 13.98 11.12
N CYS A 115 5.89 13.95 10.12
CA CYS A 115 6.31 14.10 8.73
C CYS A 115 6.79 15.52 8.41
N ARG A 116 6.35 16.54 9.16
CA ARG A 116 6.76 17.93 8.96
C ARG A 116 8.24 18.07 9.27
N GLN A 117 8.66 17.63 10.45
CA GLN A 117 10.05 17.59 10.85
C GLN A 117 10.87 16.68 9.93
N CYS A 118 10.34 15.50 9.58
CA CYS A 118 11.04 14.59 8.67
C CYS A 118 11.30 15.21 7.29
N LYS A 119 10.34 15.95 6.73
CA LYS A 119 10.50 16.66 5.45
C LYS A 119 11.62 17.69 5.49
N VAL A 120 11.79 18.39 6.62
CA VAL A 120 12.85 19.40 6.78
C VAL A 120 14.21 18.74 7.03
N ASN A 121 14.26 17.79 7.97
CA ASN A 121 15.53 17.23 8.44
C ASN A 121 16.07 16.11 7.53
N ASN A 122 15.18 15.41 6.81
CA ASN A 122 15.50 14.26 5.97
C ASN A 122 14.69 14.29 4.66
N PRO A 123 14.83 15.33 3.81
CA PRO A 123 13.97 15.56 2.64
C PRO A 123 13.98 14.39 1.65
N GLU A 124 15.15 13.79 1.37
CA GLU A 124 15.25 12.64 0.46
C GLU A 124 14.53 11.41 1.00
N TYR A 125 14.62 11.19 2.32
CA TYR A 125 13.92 10.11 2.98
C TYR A 125 12.41 10.31 2.88
N PHE A 126 11.93 11.52 3.22
CA PHE A 126 10.53 11.89 3.10
C PHE A 126 10.01 11.73 1.67
N GLU A 127 10.76 12.21 0.68
CA GLU A 127 10.39 12.09 -0.74
C GLU A 127 10.31 10.62 -1.17
N GLY A 128 11.24 9.80 -0.68
CA GLY A 128 11.18 8.35 -0.86
C GLY A 128 9.89 7.75 -0.30
N CYS A 129 9.42 8.21 0.87
CA CYS A 129 8.19 7.72 1.50
C CYS A 129 6.97 8.05 0.64
N ILE A 130 6.78 9.32 0.27
CA ILE A 130 5.62 9.75 -0.53
C ILE A 130 5.59 9.06 -1.89
N LYS A 131 6.75 8.81 -2.53
CA LYS A 131 6.84 8.05 -3.79
C LYS A 131 6.28 6.63 -3.67
N LYS A 132 6.19 6.06 -2.45
CA LYS A 132 5.60 4.73 -2.20
C LYS A 132 4.08 4.69 -2.15
N ILE A 133 3.43 5.85 -2.19
CA ILE A 133 1.99 5.98 -1.99
C ILE A 133 1.38 6.76 -3.15
N PHE A 134 0.21 6.34 -3.60
CA PHE A 134 -0.50 6.97 -4.71
C PHE A 134 -1.96 7.23 -4.36
N PRO A 135 -2.50 8.42 -4.69
CA PRO A 135 -3.91 8.67 -4.57
C PRO A 135 -4.68 7.94 -5.68
N VAL A 136 -5.71 7.19 -5.29
CA VAL A 136 -6.60 6.47 -6.22
C VAL A 136 -8.03 6.59 -5.75
N HIS A 137 -9.01 6.48 -6.66
CA HIS A 137 -10.41 6.37 -6.25
C HIS A 137 -10.63 5.09 -5.43
N GLY A 138 -11.54 5.13 -4.46
CA GLY A 138 -11.86 3.97 -3.63
C GLY A 138 -12.28 2.73 -4.43
N LYS A 139 -13.06 2.92 -5.52
CA LYS A 139 -13.39 1.82 -6.45
C LYS A 139 -12.15 1.20 -7.12
N CYS A 140 -11.15 2.03 -7.43
CA CYS A 140 -9.90 1.59 -8.03
C CYS A 140 -9.00 0.90 -7.02
N HIS A 141 -8.96 1.40 -5.78
CA HIS A 141 -8.27 0.76 -4.66
C HIS A 141 -8.77 -0.68 -4.44
N GLY A 142 -10.09 -0.88 -4.40
CA GLY A 142 -10.69 -2.21 -4.32
C GLY A 142 -10.25 -3.12 -5.48
N HIS A 143 -10.29 -2.61 -6.71
CA HIS A 143 -9.86 -3.37 -7.89
C HIS A 143 -8.36 -3.73 -7.86
N ILE A 144 -7.49 -2.84 -7.36
CA ILE A 144 -6.07 -3.14 -7.16
C ILE A 144 -5.90 -4.34 -6.22
N HIS A 145 -6.61 -4.36 -5.09
CA HIS A 145 -6.54 -5.46 -4.13
C HIS A 145 -7.18 -6.77 -4.64
N GLU A 146 -8.17 -6.71 -5.52
CA GLU A 146 -8.66 -7.90 -6.23
C GLU A 146 -7.57 -8.53 -7.10
N VAL A 147 -6.85 -7.71 -7.87
CA VAL A 147 -5.75 -8.18 -8.72
C VAL A 147 -4.57 -8.68 -7.89
N GLU A 148 -4.22 -7.97 -6.80
CA GLU A 148 -3.24 -8.42 -5.82
C GLU A 148 -3.62 -9.81 -5.27
N ARG A 149 -4.87 -9.97 -4.84
CA ARG A 149 -5.36 -11.22 -4.29
C ARG A 149 -5.19 -12.37 -5.28
N TYR A 150 -5.74 -12.22 -6.48
CA TYR A 150 -5.65 -13.21 -7.55
C TYR A 150 -4.21 -13.63 -7.86
N ARG A 151 -3.28 -12.68 -7.96
CA ARG A 151 -1.87 -12.97 -8.27
C ARG A 151 -1.18 -13.81 -7.20
N PHE A 152 -1.40 -13.47 -5.94
CA PHE A 152 -0.82 -14.19 -4.83
C PHE A 152 -1.45 -15.58 -4.67
N ASP A 153 -2.74 -15.74 -4.94
CA ASP A 153 -3.40 -17.04 -4.88
C ASP A 153 -2.85 -17.95 -6.00
N LYS A 154 -2.64 -17.42 -7.22
CA LYS A 154 -1.96 -18.14 -8.31
C LYS A 154 -0.49 -18.45 -8.02
N LEU A 155 0.21 -17.55 -7.34
CA LEU A 155 1.58 -17.83 -6.88
C LEU A 155 1.60 -18.98 -5.86
N ALA A 156 0.67 -18.97 -4.90
CA ALA A 156 0.55 -20.03 -3.91
C ALA A 156 0.24 -21.40 -4.56
N GLU A 157 -0.74 -21.46 -5.47
CA GLU A 157 -1.03 -22.67 -6.25
C GLU A 157 0.20 -23.18 -7.02
N LYS A 158 0.96 -22.28 -7.65
CA LYS A 158 2.18 -22.65 -8.37
C LYS A 158 3.24 -23.21 -7.43
N LEU A 159 3.57 -22.50 -6.35
CA LEU A 159 4.56 -22.94 -5.38
C LEU A 159 4.15 -24.27 -4.74
N GLN A 160 2.87 -24.46 -4.43
CA GLN A 160 2.40 -25.74 -3.91
C GLN A 160 2.62 -26.87 -4.91
N ARG A 161 2.34 -26.69 -6.20
CA ARG A 161 2.62 -27.72 -7.22
C ARG A 161 4.12 -28.00 -7.36
N ASP A 162 4.94 -26.96 -7.37
CA ASP A 162 6.38 -27.07 -7.61
C ASP A 162 7.12 -27.67 -6.39
N PHE A 163 6.61 -27.49 -5.17
CA PHE A 163 7.26 -27.91 -3.92
C PHE A 163 6.55 -29.02 -3.14
N ALA A 164 5.28 -29.35 -3.42
CA ALA A 164 4.58 -30.47 -2.79
C ALA A 164 4.87 -31.84 -3.44
N TYR A 165 5.77 -31.90 -4.42
CA TYR A 165 6.30 -33.14 -4.99
C TYR A 165 7.78 -33.36 -4.60
N PRO A 166 8.05 -33.93 -3.40
CA PRO A 166 9.20 -34.77 -3.19
C PRO A 166 8.73 -36.22 -2.97
N GLY A 167 8.73 -37.05 -4.01
CA GLY A 167 8.52 -38.50 -3.83
C GLY A 167 7.80 -39.27 -4.94
N SER A 168 8.36 -39.30 -6.14
CA SER A 168 8.26 -40.49 -7.02
C SER A 168 9.46 -40.50 -7.96
N GLY A 169 10.62 -40.80 -7.38
CA GLY A 169 11.88 -40.97 -8.10
C GLY A 169 12.76 -41.89 -7.27
N THR A 170 12.47 -43.18 -7.32
CA THR A 170 13.42 -44.23 -6.97
C THR A 170 14.62 -44.08 -7.90
N ASN A 171 15.66 -43.37 -7.45
CA ASN A 171 17.00 -43.61 -7.95
C ASN A 171 17.74 -44.31 -6.82
N GLU A 172 17.74 -45.64 -6.91
CA GLU A 172 18.79 -46.46 -6.36
C GLU A 172 20.13 -45.88 -6.85
N CYS A 173 20.91 -45.32 -5.93
CA CYS A 173 22.33 -45.16 -6.16
C CYS A 173 22.97 -46.50 -5.82
N VAL A 174 23.27 -47.29 -6.86
CA VAL A 174 24.29 -48.33 -6.85
C VAL A 174 25.65 -47.69 -7.12
#